data_AF-A0A7X0U0E2-F1
#
_entry.id   AF-A0A7X0U0E2-F1
#
_cell.length_a   1.000
_cell.length_b   1.000
_cell.length_c   1.000
_cell.angle_alpha   90.00
_cell.angle_beta   90.00
_cell.angle_gamma   90.00
#
_symmetry.space_group_name_H-M   'P 1'
#
loop_
_entity.id
_entity.type
_entity.pdbx_description
1 polymer ?
#
loop_
_entity_poly.entity_id
_entity_poly.type
_entity_poly.pdbx_seq_one_letter_code
_entity_poly.pdbx_strand_id
1 'polypeptide(L)'
;MPNKIYSRRTMLGATGLAAGGLLLDGGAAHGRTRDARRPAAPDEAWAKLREGNRRWAAGAAAHPHQDQARRAEVAQKQDPYAVVVSCIDSRVGPELIFDAGLGDLFSVRSAAQTIDPLVSGAIEYGPVELGTPLIVVLGHQRCGAVTAAAHALSEGTRLPGDLQRIVEDLRPAYKSARGDVDRMIRIHTRRTVAELKDGKLLGPRIARGRLKIVGAYYSLDTGLVSRVV
;
A
#
# COMPACT_ATOMS: atom_id res chain seq x y z
N MET A 1 -20.98 18.66 21.83
CA MET A 1 -20.65 17.54 22.73
C MET A 1 -19.24 17.08 22.42
N PRO A 2 -18.29 17.14 23.37
CA PRO A 2 -16.88 16.97 23.07
C PRO A 2 -16.47 15.49 22.92
N ASN A 3 -15.52 15.27 22.00
CA ASN A 3 -14.90 14.01 21.62
C ASN A 3 -14.35 13.23 22.82
N LYS A 4 -14.76 11.95 22.97
CA LYS A 4 -14.03 10.97 23.77
C LYS A 4 -13.08 10.18 22.87
N ILE A 5 -11.81 10.52 23.00
CA ILE A 5 -10.66 9.72 22.55
C ILE A 5 -10.57 8.52 23.51
N TYR A 6 -10.68 7.29 23.01
CA TYR A 6 -10.46 6.10 23.82
C TYR A 6 -8.95 5.87 24.00
N SER A 7 -8.41 6.31 25.14
CA SER A 7 -7.09 5.93 25.64
C SER A 7 -7.20 4.58 26.35
N ARG A 8 -6.54 3.54 25.83
CA ARG A 8 -6.38 2.25 26.53
C ARG A 8 -4.99 2.19 27.16
N ARG A 9 -4.91 2.54 28.44
CA ARG A 9 -3.80 2.19 29.32
C ARG A 9 -4.32 1.44 30.53
N THR A 10 -3.52 0.47 30.95
CA THR A 10 -3.44 -0.19 32.26
C THR A 10 -4.26 -1.46 32.45
N MET A 11 -3.57 -2.61 32.45
CA MET A 11 -3.61 -3.53 33.58
C MET A 11 -2.25 -4.25 33.70
N LEU A 12 -1.54 -3.95 34.78
CA LEU A 12 -0.46 -4.78 35.34
C LEU A 12 -1.05 -5.67 36.43
N GLY A 13 -0.49 -6.86 36.57
CA GLY A 13 -0.58 -7.73 37.74
C GLY A 13 -0.63 -9.21 37.35
N ALA A 14 0.03 -10.15 38.00
CA ALA A 14 1.19 -10.20 38.88
C ALA A 14 1.61 -11.69 38.93
N THR A 15 2.93 -11.93 38.92
CA THR A 15 3.68 -13.05 39.55
C THR A 15 3.12 -14.49 39.53
N GLY A 16 3.85 -15.40 38.87
CA GLY A 16 3.78 -16.85 39.07
C GLY A 16 5.19 -17.47 39.04
N LEU A 17 5.45 -18.41 39.95
CA LEU A 17 6.75 -18.92 40.41
C LEU A 17 7.66 -19.55 39.34
N ALA A 18 8.97 -19.41 39.58
CA ALA A 18 10.05 -20.11 38.89
C ALA A 18 10.24 -21.54 39.44
N ALA A 19 10.40 -22.51 38.53
CA ALA A 19 11.02 -23.81 38.79
C ALA A 19 11.92 -24.16 37.60
N GLY A 20 13.18 -24.49 37.89
CA GLY A 20 14.26 -24.59 36.92
C GLY A 20 14.29 -25.90 36.12
N GLY A 21 14.93 -25.80 34.97
CA GLY A 21 15.41 -26.92 34.16
C GLY A 21 16.49 -26.41 33.21
N LEU A 22 17.74 -26.84 33.43
CA LEU A 22 18.84 -26.62 32.49
C LEU A 22 18.60 -27.51 31.26
N LEU A 23 18.37 -26.91 30.11
CA LEU A 23 18.58 -27.56 28.81
C LEU A 23 19.53 -26.68 28.00
N LEU A 24 20.74 -27.21 27.80
CA LEU A 24 21.74 -26.68 26.88
C LEU A 24 21.26 -26.98 25.46
N ASP A 25 20.56 -26.04 24.85
CA ASP A 25 20.21 -26.14 23.43
C ASP A 25 21.11 -25.20 22.61
N GLY A 26 22.01 -25.82 21.84
CA GLY A 26 22.96 -25.19 20.93
C GLY A 26 22.28 -24.64 19.67
N GLY A 27 21.33 -23.73 19.85
CA GLY A 27 20.68 -23.02 18.75
C GLY A 27 21.61 -22.00 18.14
N ALA A 28 22.12 -22.31 16.94
CA ALA A 28 22.86 -21.38 16.10
C ALA A 28 22.15 -20.02 16.06
N ALA A 29 22.86 -18.99 16.54
CA ALA A 29 22.43 -17.61 16.51
C ALA A 29 22.24 -17.18 15.05
N HIS A 30 21.03 -17.36 14.52
CA HIS A 30 20.57 -16.63 13.34
C HIS A 30 20.65 -15.17 13.74
N GLY A 31 21.64 -14.47 13.18
CA GLY A 31 21.91 -13.08 13.46
C GLY A 31 20.63 -12.29 13.32
N ARG A 32 20.07 -11.87 14.46
CA ARG A 32 19.01 -10.87 14.51
C ARG A 32 19.64 -9.58 14.03
N THR A 33 19.62 -9.35 12.72
CA THR A 33 19.73 -7.99 12.21
C THR A 33 18.54 -7.26 12.80
N ARG A 34 18.79 -6.46 13.86
CA ARG A 34 17.85 -5.42 14.29
C ARG A 34 17.48 -4.66 13.02
N ASP A 35 16.22 -4.77 12.61
CA ASP A 35 15.73 -4.17 11.39
C ASP A 35 16.19 -2.71 11.33
N ALA A 36 16.76 -2.34 10.19
CA ALA A 36 17.19 -0.97 9.95
C ALA A 36 16.02 -0.05 10.28
N ARG A 37 16.27 0.99 11.07
CA ARG A 37 15.28 1.98 11.54
C ARG A 37 14.18 2.19 10.50
N ARG A 38 12.92 1.95 10.87
CA ARG A 38 11.78 2.16 9.97
C ARG A 38 11.84 3.57 9.34
N PRO A 39 11.62 3.70 8.03
CA PRO A 39 11.64 4.99 7.37
C PRO A 39 10.60 5.94 7.99
N ALA A 40 11.07 7.08 8.48
CA ALA A 40 10.19 8.09 9.08
C ALA A 40 9.91 9.24 8.10
N ALA A 41 10.80 9.46 7.14
CA ALA A 41 10.62 10.47 6.10
C ALA A 41 9.98 9.88 4.83
N PRO A 42 9.12 10.64 4.12
CA PRO A 42 8.47 10.15 2.91
C PRO A 42 9.43 9.65 1.81
N ASP A 43 10.57 10.32 1.64
CA ASP A 43 11.57 9.93 0.64
C ASP A 43 12.35 8.67 1.02
N GLU A 44 12.61 8.46 2.31
CA GLU A 44 13.21 7.22 2.81
C GLU A 44 12.24 6.04 2.60
N ALA A 45 10.95 6.24 2.89
CA ALA A 45 9.93 5.22 2.67
C ALA A 45 9.84 4.83 1.19
N TRP A 46 9.90 5.81 0.28
CA TRP A 46 9.87 5.55 -1.15
C TRP A 46 11.15 4.85 -1.64
N ALA A 47 12.31 5.25 -1.11
CA ALA A 47 13.58 4.59 -1.41
C ALA A 47 13.56 3.11 -0.99
N LYS A 48 13.07 2.80 0.22
CA LYS A 48 12.94 1.43 0.73
C LYS A 48 12.03 0.58 -0.16
N LEU A 49 10.87 1.09 -0.56
CA LEU A 49 9.98 0.38 -1.49
C LEU A 49 10.68 0.08 -2.83
N ARG A 50 11.35 1.08 -3.42
CA ARG A 50 12.07 0.87 -4.68
C ARG A 50 13.20 -0.14 -4.58
N GLU A 51 13.91 -0.16 -3.46
CA GLU A 51 14.95 -1.14 -3.20
C GLU A 51 14.37 -2.57 -3.14
N GLY A 52 13.29 -2.75 -2.39
CA GLY A 52 12.60 -4.04 -2.33
C GLY A 52 12.03 -4.47 -3.68
N ASN A 53 11.47 -3.54 -4.47
CA ASN A 53 11.03 -3.87 -5.82
C ASN A 53 12.17 -4.27 -6.77
N ARG A 54 13.37 -3.68 -6.63
CA ARG A 54 14.54 -4.14 -7.39
C ARG A 54 14.92 -5.57 -7.03
N ARG A 55 14.85 -5.95 -5.75
CA ARG A 55 15.08 -7.33 -5.32
C ARG A 55 14.02 -8.28 -5.90
N TRP A 56 12.75 -7.89 -5.83
CA TRP A 56 11.66 -8.63 -6.47
C TRP A 56 11.90 -8.85 -7.97
N ALA A 57 12.16 -7.78 -8.73
CA ALA A 57 12.39 -7.85 -10.17
C ALA A 57 13.63 -8.68 -10.54
N ALA A 58 14.65 -8.72 -9.67
CA ALA A 58 15.85 -9.51 -9.86
C ALA A 58 15.72 -10.98 -9.43
N GLY A 59 14.55 -11.40 -8.90
CA GLY A 59 14.38 -12.75 -8.34
C GLY A 59 15.17 -12.99 -7.04
N ALA A 60 15.53 -11.91 -6.34
CA ALA A 60 16.37 -11.92 -5.14
C ALA A 60 15.63 -11.36 -3.90
N ALA A 61 14.31 -11.56 -3.83
CA ALA A 61 13.48 -11.12 -2.71
C ALA A 61 13.99 -11.70 -1.38
N ALA A 62 14.13 -10.85 -0.37
CA ALA A 62 14.63 -11.23 0.94
C ALA A 62 13.53 -11.80 1.85
N HIS A 63 12.26 -11.57 1.51
CA HIS A 63 11.09 -11.98 2.30
C HIS A 63 11.14 -11.47 3.75
N PRO A 64 11.44 -10.16 3.98
CA PRO A 64 11.58 -9.63 5.33
C PRO A 64 10.24 -9.67 6.07
N HIS A 65 10.30 -9.79 7.39
CA HIS A 65 9.13 -9.60 8.26
C HIS A 65 7.98 -10.60 8.05
N GLN A 66 8.30 -11.83 7.66
CA GLN A 66 7.32 -12.89 7.41
C GLN A 66 7.34 -14.01 8.46
N ASP A 67 8.22 -13.91 9.47
CA ASP A 67 8.36 -14.94 10.52
C ASP A 67 7.36 -14.78 11.69
N GLN A 68 7.33 -15.80 12.54
CA GLN A 68 6.45 -15.86 13.71
C GLN A 68 6.76 -14.77 14.75
N ALA A 69 8.04 -14.43 14.94
CA ALA A 69 8.45 -13.44 15.93
C ALA A 69 7.95 -12.05 15.51
N ARG A 70 8.08 -11.72 14.22
CA ARG A 70 7.51 -10.50 13.65
C ARG A 70 6.00 -10.45 13.80
N ARG A 71 5.29 -11.55 13.51
CA ARG A 71 3.84 -11.62 13.71
C ARG A 71 3.46 -11.33 15.16
N ALA A 72 4.19 -11.88 16.13
CA ALA A 72 3.94 -11.65 17.55
C ALA A 72 4.20 -10.18 17.96
N GLU A 73 5.22 -9.55 17.38
CA GLU A 73 5.54 -8.13 17.59
C GLU A 73 4.39 -7.22 17.10
N VAL A 74 4.00 -7.36 15.82
CA VAL A 74 3.01 -6.46 15.21
C VAL A 74 1.57 -6.71 15.69
N ALA A 75 1.32 -7.84 16.36
CA ALA A 75 0.04 -8.10 17.02
C ALA A 75 -0.27 -7.11 18.15
N GLN A 76 0.75 -6.50 18.77
CA GLN A 76 0.57 -5.49 19.82
C GLN A 76 0.35 -4.09 19.23
N LYS A 77 1.06 -3.77 18.15
CA LYS A 77 0.99 -2.49 17.47
C LYS A 77 1.54 -2.59 16.05
N GLN A 78 0.84 -1.99 15.09
CA GLN A 78 1.36 -1.73 13.74
C GLN A 78 1.88 -0.30 13.62
N ASP A 79 2.86 -0.11 12.75
CA ASP A 79 3.37 1.22 12.40
C ASP A 79 3.93 1.19 10.95
N PRO A 80 3.02 1.09 9.95
CA PRO A 80 3.40 0.97 8.55
C PRO A 80 4.02 2.26 8.00
N TYR A 81 5.08 2.14 7.20
CA TYR A 81 5.77 3.30 6.61
C TYR A 81 5.19 3.72 5.27
N ALA A 82 4.27 2.95 4.69
CA ALA A 82 3.56 3.32 3.47
C ALA A 82 2.12 2.77 3.42
N VAL A 83 1.23 3.53 2.79
CA VAL A 83 -0.04 3.03 2.25
C VAL A 83 0.16 2.77 0.77
N VAL A 84 -0.15 1.56 0.28
CA VAL A 84 -0.12 1.23 -1.14
C VAL A 84 -1.55 1.01 -1.62
N VAL A 85 -2.01 1.91 -2.49
CA VAL A 85 -3.30 1.86 -3.17
C VAL A 85 -3.09 1.18 -4.51
N SER A 86 -3.61 -0.03 -4.68
CA SER A 86 -3.31 -0.85 -5.86
C SER A 86 -4.55 -1.59 -6.39
N CYS A 87 -4.39 -2.22 -7.56
CA CYS A 87 -5.44 -3.02 -8.14
C CYS A 87 -5.71 -4.31 -7.32
N ILE A 88 -6.94 -4.83 -7.34
CA ILE A 88 -7.25 -6.20 -6.86
C ILE A 88 -6.64 -7.32 -7.71
N ASP A 89 -5.98 -6.98 -8.83
CA ASP A 89 -5.32 -7.93 -9.71
C ASP A 89 -4.43 -8.90 -8.92
N SER A 90 -4.68 -10.20 -9.06
CA SER A 90 -4.02 -11.25 -8.28
C SER A 90 -2.50 -11.32 -8.50
N ARG A 91 -1.99 -10.66 -9.54
CA ARG A 91 -0.56 -10.61 -9.90
C ARG A 91 0.16 -9.41 -9.28
N VAL A 92 -0.55 -8.55 -8.54
CA VAL A 92 -0.05 -7.26 -8.03
C VAL A 92 -0.23 -7.19 -6.51
N GLY A 93 0.38 -8.14 -5.78
CA GLY A 93 0.41 -8.13 -4.32
C GLY A 93 1.47 -7.14 -3.80
N PRO A 94 1.10 -6.01 -3.15
CA PRO A 94 2.05 -4.96 -2.76
C PRO A 94 3.22 -5.44 -1.90
N GLU A 95 2.96 -6.30 -0.94
CA GLU A 95 3.96 -6.86 -0.03
C GLU A 95 5.01 -7.69 -0.80
N LEU A 96 4.59 -8.44 -1.82
CA LEU A 96 5.48 -9.23 -2.66
C LEU A 96 6.31 -8.34 -3.59
N ILE A 97 5.65 -7.49 -4.37
CA ILE A 97 6.32 -6.69 -5.41
C ILE A 97 7.29 -5.65 -4.84
N PHE A 98 7.12 -5.25 -3.58
CA PHE A 98 8.01 -4.34 -2.87
C PHE A 98 8.90 -5.06 -1.84
N ASP A 99 8.88 -6.40 -1.81
CA ASP A 99 9.66 -7.23 -0.88
C ASP A 99 9.58 -6.70 0.57
N ALA A 100 8.34 -6.55 1.04
CA ALA A 100 7.96 -6.12 2.38
C ALA A 100 7.26 -7.26 3.12
N GLY A 101 6.95 -7.06 4.41
CA GLY A 101 6.22 -8.05 5.19
C GLY A 101 5.24 -7.46 6.20
N LEU A 102 5.01 -8.22 7.27
CA LEU A 102 3.97 -7.91 8.24
C LEU A 102 4.26 -6.59 8.96
N GLY A 103 3.28 -5.69 8.94
CA GLY A 103 3.32 -4.39 9.61
C GLY A 103 4.10 -3.31 8.87
N ASP A 104 4.60 -3.58 7.66
CA ASP A 104 5.37 -2.61 6.86
C ASP A 104 4.46 -1.69 6.03
N LEU A 105 3.38 -2.26 5.47
CA LEU A 105 2.47 -1.58 4.56
C LEU A 105 1.02 -1.62 5.06
N PHE A 106 0.28 -0.56 4.80
CA PHE A 106 -1.16 -0.65 4.62
C PHE A 106 -1.45 -0.95 3.15
N SER A 107 -2.15 -2.05 2.87
CA SER A 107 -2.49 -2.46 1.51
C SER A 107 -3.98 -2.20 1.26
N VAL A 108 -4.28 -1.20 0.43
CA VAL A 108 -5.64 -0.84 0.03
C VAL A 108 -5.83 -1.25 -1.43
N ARG A 109 -6.81 -2.11 -1.70
CA ARG A 109 -6.96 -2.74 -3.01
C ARG A 109 -8.39 -2.60 -3.54
N SER A 110 -8.53 -2.02 -4.72
CA SER A 110 -9.79 -1.85 -5.46
C SER A 110 -9.56 -2.12 -6.95
N ALA A 111 -10.60 -2.44 -7.72
CA ALA A 111 -10.45 -2.68 -9.14
C ALA A 111 -9.90 -1.42 -9.84
N ALA A 112 -8.86 -1.56 -10.67
CA ALA A 112 -8.16 -0.44 -11.29
C ALA A 112 -7.75 0.69 -10.32
N GLN A 113 -7.53 0.37 -9.03
CA GLN A 113 -7.24 1.32 -7.96
C GLN A 113 -8.23 2.52 -7.88
N THR A 114 -9.49 2.31 -8.29
CA THR A 114 -10.57 3.31 -8.19
C THR A 114 -10.89 3.62 -6.73
N ILE A 115 -11.32 4.85 -6.44
CA ILE A 115 -11.60 5.31 -5.07
C ILE A 115 -13.09 5.58 -4.89
N ASP A 116 -13.69 4.97 -3.88
CA ASP A 116 -14.99 5.35 -3.33
C ASP A 116 -14.80 5.95 -1.92
N PRO A 117 -15.86 6.44 -1.25
CA PRO A 117 -15.73 7.03 0.08
C PRO A 117 -15.14 6.11 1.16
N LEU A 118 -15.41 4.79 1.10
CA LEU A 118 -14.87 3.83 2.06
C LEU A 118 -13.38 3.56 1.81
N VAL A 119 -13.00 3.45 0.54
CA VAL A 119 -11.60 3.34 0.12
C VAL A 119 -10.83 4.60 0.50
N SER A 120 -11.40 5.79 0.29
CA SER A 120 -10.79 7.06 0.70
C SER A 120 -10.52 7.08 2.20
N GLY A 121 -11.51 6.70 3.03
CA GLY A 121 -11.33 6.62 4.49
C GLY A 121 -10.23 5.63 4.90
N ALA A 122 -10.13 4.48 4.22
CA ALA A 122 -9.07 3.52 4.46
C ALA A 122 -7.67 4.06 4.12
N ILE A 123 -7.55 4.85 3.04
CA ILE A 123 -6.30 5.50 2.63
C ILE A 123 -5.89 6.57 3.65
N GLU A 124 -6.84 7.37 4.12
CA GLU A 124 -6.60 8.45 5.07
C GLU A 124 -6.17 7.94 6.44
N TYR A 125 -6.62 6.75 6.86
CA TYR A 125 -6.32 6.18 8.17
C TYR A 125 -4.82 6.14 8.50
N GLY A 126 -3.98 5.66 7.57
CA GLY A 126 -2.53 5.55 7.80
C GLY A 126 -1.87 6.88 8.15
N PRO A 127 -1.92 7.90 7.27
CA PRO A 127 -1.36 9.22 7.58
C PRO A 127 -2.06 9.96 8.70
N VAL A 128 -3.36 9.72 8.93
CA VAL A 128 -4.15 10.45 9.92
C VAL A 128 -3.92 9.92 11.34
N GLU A 129 -4.07 8.61 11.53
CA GLU A 129 -4.02 7.97 12.85
C GLU A 129 -2.61 7.53 13.24
N LEU A 130 -1.83 7.04 12.28
CA LEU A 130 -0.49 6.47 12.56
C LEU A 130 0.66 7.32 12.04
N GLY A 131 0.38 8.40 11.31
CA GLY A 131 1.42 9.27 10.75
C GLY A 131 2.25 8.61 9.65
N THR A 132 1.70 7.61 8.96
CA THR A 132 2.36 6.95 7.82
C THR A 132 2.80 8.00 6.78
N PRO A 133 4.10 8.07 6.42
CA PRO A 133 4.66 9.19 5.68
C PRO A 133 4.49 9.11 4.16
N LEU A 134 4.04 7.98 3.62
CA LEU A 134 3.98 7.75 2.18
C LEU A 134 2.64 7.11 1.77
N ILE A 135 2.06 7.62 0.68
CA ILE A 135 1.05 6.92 -0.11
C ILE A 135 1.63 6.64 -1.50
N VAL A 136 1.47 5.40 -1.98
CA VAL A 136 1.78 5.01 -3.36
C VAL A 136 0.48 4.61 -4.05
N VAL A 137 0.10 5.32 -5.11
CA VAL A 137 -0.96 4.89 -6.03
C VAL A 137 -0.32 4.09 -7.15
N LEU A 138 -0.62 2.80 -7.22
CA LEU A 138 0.04 1.84 -8.09
C LEU A 138 -0.90 1.31 -9.18
N GLY A 139 -0.79 1.88 -10.37
CA GLY A 139 -1.33 1.27 -11.59
C GLY A 139 -0.44 0.11 -12.06
N HIS A 140 -0.94 -0.72 -12.98
CA HIS A 140 -0.16 -1.83 -13.52
C HIS A 140 -0.52 -2.19 -14.95
N GLN A 141 0.45 -2.78 -15.64
CA GLN A 141 0.33 -3.28 -17.01
C GLN A 141 -0.80 -4.30 -17.17
N ARG A 142 -1.51 -4.25 -18.31
CA ARG A 142 -2.58 -5.19 -18.67
C ARG A 142 -3.64 -5.36 -17.57
N CYS A 143 -4.10 -4.25 -17.00
CA CYS A 143 -5.15 -4.21 -16.00
C CYS A 143 -6.53 -4.60 -16.58
N GLY A 144 -7.10 -5.71 -16.13
CA GLY A 144 -8.37 -6.22 -16.64
C GLY A 144 -9.55 -5.26 -16.45
N ALA A 145 -9.62 -4.55 -15.32
CA ALA A 145 -10.67 -3.57 -15.06
C ALA A 145 -10.59 -2.36 -16.01
N VAL A 146 -9.37 -1.89 -16.32
CA VAL A 146 -9.16 -0.81 -17.29
C VAL A 146 -9.49 -1.27 -18.71
N THR A 147 -9.06 -2.48 -19.10
CA THR A 147 -9.40 -3.07 -20.40
C THR A 147 -10.92 -3.21 -20.59
N ALA A 148 -11.62 -3.76 -19.59
CA ALA A 148 -13.07 -3.93 -19.65
C ALA A 148 -13.81 -2.58 -19.75
N ALA A 149 -13.36 -1.57 -19.00
CA ALA A 149 -13.92 -0.22 -19.11
C ALA A 149 -13.65 0.42 -20.49
N ALA A 150 -12.44 0.27 -21.03
CA ALA A 150 -12.11 0.77 -22.37
C ALA A 150 -13.00 0.14 -23.44
N HIS A 151 -13.22 -1.17 -23.37
CA HIS A 151 -14.11 -1.90 -24.28
C HIS A 151 -15.55 -1.41 -24.17
N ALA A 152 -16.12 -1.37 -22.96
CA ALA A 152 -17.49 -0.92 -22.74
C ALA A 152 -17.72 0.51 -23.23
N LEU A 153 -16.76 1.42 -23.00
CA LEU A 153 -16.81 2.81 -23.45
C LEU A 153 -16.69 2.94 -24.97
N SER A 154 -15.90 2.08 -25.62
CA SER A 154 -15.74 2.04 -27.07
C SER A 154 -17.01 1.56 -27.77
N GLU A 155 -17.67 0.54 -27.23
CA GLU A 155 -18.88 -0.05 -27.82
C GLU A 155 -20.18 0.65 -27.38
N GLY A 156 -20.10 1.55 -26.40
CA GLY A 156 -21.29 2.17 -25.80
C GLY A 156 -22.12 1.18 -24.98
N THR A 157 -21.53 0.08 -24.51
CA THR A 157 -22.20 -0.94 -23.70
C THR A 157 -22.07 -0.65 -22.20
N ARG A 158 -22.90 -1.31 -21.38
CA ARG A 158 -22.85 -1.23 -19.92
C ARG A 158 -22.38 -2.56 -19.34
N LEU A 159 -21.55 -2.48 -18.31
CA LEU A 159 -21.19 -3.64 -17.49
C LEU A 159 -22.24 -3.89 -16.40
N PRO A 160 -22.44 -5.13 -15.95
CA PRO A 160 -23.46 -5.47 -14.97
C PRO A 160 -23.10 -4.98 -13.56
N GLY A 161 -24.12 -4.64 -12.77
CA GLY A 161 -23.99 -4.30 -11.34
C GLY A 161 -23.00 -3.17 -11.06
N ASP A 162 -22.23 -3.31 -9.99
CA ASP A 162 -21.25 -2.29 -9.57
C ASP A 162 -20.02 -2.20 -10.47
N LEU A 163 -19.83 -3.13 -11.43
CA LEU A 163 -18.78 -2.99 -12.44
C LEU A 163 -18.96 -1.73 -13.27
N GLN A 164 -20.20 -1.28 -13.48
CA GLN A 164 -20.45 -0.02 -14.18
C GLN A 164 -19.85 1.18 -13.45
N ARG A 165 -19.76 1.16 -12.12
CA ARG A 165 -19.17 2.27 -11.34
C ARG A 165 -17.69 2.43 -11.65
N ILE A 166 -16.98 1.31 -11.85
CA ILE A 166 -15.58 1.30 -12.27
C ILE A 166 -15.43 1.94 -13.66
N VAL A 167 -16.36 1.63 -14.58
CA VAL A 167 -16.37 2.24 -15.93
C VAL A 167 -16.57 3.75 -15.85
N GLU A 168 -17.50 4.22 -15.03
CA GLU A 168 -17.75 5.65 -14.86
C GLU A 168 -16.54 6.38 -14.27
N ASP A 169 -15.87 5.79 -13.28
CA ASP A 169 -14.66 6.36 -12.67
C ASP A 169 -13.49 6.45 -13.67
N LEU A 170 -13.38 5.46 -14.58
CA LEU A 170 -12.35 5.42 -15.61
C LEU A 170 -12.67 6.26 -16.86
N ARG A 171 -13.91 6.73 -17.03
CA ARG A 171 -14.36 7.49 -18.22
C ARG A 171 -13.51 8.74 -18.50
N PRO A 172 -13.08 9.55 -17.52
CA PRO A 172 -12.18 10.67 -17.78
C PRO A 172 -10.82 10.23 -18.34
N ALA A 173 -10.26 9.14 -17.81
CA ALA A 173 -9.00 8.59 -18.31
C ALA A 173 -9.15 8.05 -19.74
N TYR A 174 -10.26 7.38 -20.05
CA TYR A 174 -10.60 6.93 -21.40
C TYR A 174 -10.61 8.08 -22.41
N LYS A 175 -11.31 9.18 -22.09
CA LYS A 175 -11.39 10.37 -22.97
C LYS A 175 -10.00 10.95 -23.27
N SER A 176 -9.15 11.07 -22.26
CA SER A 176 -7.79 11.61 -22.42
C SER A 176 -6.82 10.64 -23.10
N ALA A 177 -7.06 9.33 -22.96
CA ALA A 177 -6.23 8.29 -23.57
C ALA A 177 -6.67 7.91 -24.99
N ARG A 178 -7.90 8.28 -25.40
CA ARG A 178 -8.54 7.87 -26.66
C ARG A 178 -8.63 6.34 -26.78
N GLY A 179 -8.98 5.67 -25.67
CA GLY A 179 -9.15 4.22 -25.61
C GLY A 179 -7.85 3.40 -25.48
N ASP A 180 -6.67 4.01 -25.56
CA ASP A 180 -5.42 3.30 -25.31
C ASP A 180 -5.31 2.86 -23.83
N VAL A 181 -5.31 1.55 -23.59
CA VAL A 181 -5.41 0.97 -22.24
C VAL A 181 -4.20 1.32 -21.36
N ASP A 182 -2.97 1.28 -21.89
CA ASP A 182 -1.79 1.59 -21.07
C ASP A 182 -1.76 3.06 -20.66
N ARG A 183 -2.10 3.94 -21.60
CA ARG A 183 -2.27 5.36 -21.34
C ARG A 183 -3.41 5.63 -20.37
N MET A 184 -4.53 4.90 -20.45
CA MET A 184 -5.61 4.99 -19.47
C MET A 184 -5.12 4.66 -18.06
N ILE A 185 -4.36 3.57 -17.89
CA ILE A 185 -3.77 3.20 -16.59
C ILE A 185 -2.96 4.36 -16.03
N ARG A 186 -1.99 4.88 -16.79
CA ARG A 186 -1.11 5.96 -16.33
C ARG A 186 -1.84 7.27 -16.07
N ILE A 187 -2.84 7.61 -16.89
CA ILE A 187 -3.66 8.80 -16.69
C ILE A 187 -4.52 8.65 -15.44
N HIS A 188 -5.17 7.51 -15.26
CA HIS A 188 -5.99 7.24 -14.08
C HIS A 188 -5.13 7.32 -12.82
N THR A 189 -3.97 6.66 -12.77
CA THR A 189 -3.01 6.79 -11.64
C THR A 189 -2.68 8.25 -11.30
N ARG A 190 -2.38 9.09 -12.30
CA ARG A 190 -2.08 10.52 -12.06
C ARG A 190 -3.29 11.28 -11.52
N ARG A 191 -4.49 10.98 -12.02
CA ARG A 191 -5.74 11.60 -11.56
C ARG A 191 -6.05 11.24 -10.12
N THR A 192 -5.94 9.96 -9.77
CA THR A 192 -6.10 9.48 -8.39
C THR A 192 -5.09 10.15 -7.44
N VAL A 193 -3.84 10.33 -7.86
CA VAL A 193 -2.85 11.09 -7.07
C VAL A 193 -3.27 12.54 -6.87
N ALA A 194 -3.78 13.20 -7.91
CA ALA A 194 -4.24 14.59 -7.81
C ALA A 194 -5.43 14.72 -6.84
N GLU A 195 -6.43 13.84 -6.99
CA GLU A 195 -7.59 13.77 -6.11
C GLU A 195 -7.20 13.61 -4.63
N LEU A 196 -6.29 12.67 -4.33
CA LEU A 196 -5.81 12.46 -2.95
C LEU A 196 -5.02 13.67 -2.42
N LYS A 197 -4.27 14.38 -3.26
CA LYS A 197 -3.55 15.60 -2.86
C LYS A 197 -4.50 16.74 -2.49
N ASP A 198 -5.63 16.84 -3.19
CA ASP A 198 -6.67 17.84 -2.94
C ASP A 198 -7.57 17.49 -1.74
N GLY A 199 -7.44 16.27 -1.20
CA GLY A 199 -8.17 15.79 -0.04
C GLY A 199 -7.91 16.61 1.24
N LYS A 200 -8.98 16.92 1.98
CA LYS A 200 -8.95 17.81 3.16
C LYS A 200 -8.01 17.36 4.27
N LEU A 201 -7.82 16.04 4.45
CA LEU A 201 -6.96 15.48 5.50
C LEU A 201 -5.50 15.30 5.06
N LEU A 202 -5.27 15.08 3.77
CA LEU A 202 -3.95 14.76 3.21
C LEU A 202 -3.19 16.01 2.77
N GLY A 203 -3.86 16.98 2.11
CA GLY A 203 -3.27 18.23 1.63
C GLY A 203 -2.43 18.98 2.69
N PRO A 204 -2.96 19.23 3.91
CA PRO A 204 -2.19 19.88 4.98
C PRO A 204 -0.96 19.09 5.45
N ARG A 205 -0.98 17.76 5.38
CA ARG A 205 0.18 16.91 5.75
C ARG A 205 1.27 16.98 4.69
N ILE A 206 0.87 17.04 3.42
CA ILE A 206 1.78 17.23 2.28
C ILE A 206 2.44 18.61 2.36
N ALA A 207 1.68 19.68 2.60
CA ALA A 207 2.21 21.03 2.72
C ALA A 207 3.25 21.18 3.84
N ARG A 208 3.15 20.37 4.91
CA ARG A 208 4.12 20.32 6.01
C ARG A 208 5.28 19.35 5.78
N GLY A 209 5.38 18.72 4.61
CA GLY A 209 6.43 17.75 4.28
C GLY A 209 6.32 16.42 5.05
N ARG A 210 5.20 16.17 5.74
CA ARG A 210 5.00 14.95 6.55
C ARG A 210 4.40 13.78 5.76
N LEU A 211 3.90 14.05 4.56
CA LEU A 211 3.30 13.06 3.68
C LEU A 211 3.75 13.32 2.23
N LYS A 212 4.07 12.26 1.51
CA LYS A 212 4.23 12.28 0.05
C LYS A 212 3.24 11.32 -0.58
N ILE A 213 2.69 11.70 -1.72
CA ILE A 213 1.88 10.82 -2.57
C ILE A 213 2.63 10.63 -3.89
N VAL A 214 2.95 9.38 -4.21
CA VAL A 214 3.65 8.97 -5.43
C VAL A 214 2.69 8.21 -6.33
N GLY A 215 2.66 8.56 -7.62
CA GLY A 215 2.01 7.72 -8.62
C GLY A 215 3.03 6.80 -9.26
N ALA A 216 2.73 5.52 -9.34
CA ALA A 216 3.64 4.51 -9.85
C ALA A 216 2.95 3.52 -10.79
N TYR A 217 3.75 2.82 -11.60
CA TYR A 217 3.31 1.84 -12.58
C TYR A 217 4.15 0.57 -12.45
N TYR A 218 3.48 -0.56 -12.25
CA TYR A 218 4.08 -1.89 -12.22
C TYR A 218 4.03 -2.57 -13.59
N SER A 219 5.19 -3.02 -14.09
CA SER A 219 5.29 -3.85 -15.29
C SER A 219 5.23 -5.32 -14.92
N LEU A 220 4.27 -6.03 -15.52
CA LEU A 220 4.14 -7.48 -15.36
C LEU A 220 5.26 -8.24 -16.10
N ASP A 221 5.83 -7.65 -17.14
CA ASP A 221 6.88 -8.28 -17.94
C ASP A 221 8.25 -8.26 -17.24
N THR A 222 8.52 -7.20 -16.47
CA THR A 222 9.86 -6.97 -15.87
C THR A 222 9.87 -7.08 -14.35
N GLY A 223 8.70 -7.07 -13.70
CA GLY A 223 8.60 -6.97 -12.25
C GLY A 223 9.00 -5.59 -11.70
N LEU A 224 9.29 -4.60 -12.55
CA LEU A 224 9.73 -3.28 -12.10
C LEU A 224 8.57 -2.32 -11.87
N VAL A 225 8.70 -1.52 -10.82
CA VAL A 225 7.86 -0.35 -10.52
C VAL A 225 8.58 0.92 -10.94
N SER A 226 7.92 1.71 -11.79
CA SER A 226 8.40 3.00 -12.27
C SER A 226 7.52 4.14 -11.76
N ARG A 227 8.11 5.32 -11.55
CA ARG A 227 7.36 6.50 -11.12
C ARG A 227 6.67 7.18 -12.31
N VAL A 228 5.47 7.70 -12.08
CA VAL A 228 4.60 8.33 -13.08
C VAL A 228 4.26 9.79 -12.71
N VAL A 229 4.21 10.12 -11.40
CA VAL A 229 4.07 11.47 -10.82
C VAL A 229 4.60 11.52 -9.38
#